data_AF-A0A8S3XWD0-F1
#
_entry.id   AF-A0A8S3XWD0-F1
#
_cell.length_a   1.000
_cell.length_b   1.000
_cell.length_c   1.000
_cell.angle_alpha   90.00
_cell.angle_beta   90.00
_cell.angle_gamma   90.00
#
_symmetry.space_group_name_H-M   'P 1'
#
loop_
_entity.id
_entity.type
_entity.pdbx_description
1 polymer ?
#
loop_
_entity_poly.entity_id
_entity_poly.type
_entity_poly.pdbx_seq_one_letter_code
_entity_poly.pdbx_strand_id
1 'polypeptide(L)'
;MDELRVKEVEPLLKLDGHHPSIEINLNYTNNKPNFVKFNRKLLKPNYHKCNFEKIKEHLRKVNWHELLNDLDPDSAVDAMYKELNSAILLFVPFKKCNPY
;
A
#
# COMPACT_ATOMS: atom_id res chain seq x y z
N MET A 1 22.07 -38.27 18.83
CA MET A 1 21.14 -37.97 17.74
C MET A 1 20.03 -37.15 18.35
N ASP A 2 20.04 -35.85 18.12
CA ASP A 2 19.00 -34.96 18.66
C ASP A 2 17.78 -35.01 17.72
N GLU A 3 16.64 -35.45 18.24
CA GLU A 3 15.36 -35.42 17.54
C GLU A 3 14.84 -33.98 17.48
N LEU A 4 14.68 -33.47 16.26
CA LEU A 4 14.08 -32.17 16.00
C LEU A 4 12.58 -32.23 16.30
N ARG A 5 12.14 -31.67 17.45
CA ARG A 5 10.71 -31.55 17.77
C ARG A 5 10.12 -30.30 17.13
N VAL A 6 9.32 -30.48 16.08
CA VAL A 6 8.49 -29.42 15.51
C VAL A 6 7.30 -29.19 16.45
N LYS A 7 7.20 -27.99 17.01
CA LYS A 7 6.06 -27.58 17.84
C LYS A 7 4.95 -27.14 16.89
N GLU A 8 3.86 -27.90 16.83
CA GLU A 8 2.66 -27.48 16.10
C GLU A 8 2.17 -26.15 16.67
N VAL A 9 2.05 -25.15 15.81
CA VAL A 9 1.51 -23.83 16.16
C VAL A 9 0.02 -23.89 15.87
N GLU A 10 -0.81 -23.71 16.91
CA GLU A 10 -2.26 -23.65 16.74
C GLU A 10 -2.64 -22.50 15.78
N PRO A 11 -3.52 -22.76 14.79
CA PRO A 11 -3.95 -21.72 13.87
C PRO A 11 -4.77 -20.65 14.60
N LEU A 12 -4.49 -19.37 14.29
CA LEU A 12 -5.15 -18.21 14.89
C LEU A 12 -6.66 -18.11 14.59
N LEU A 13 -7.17 -18.90 13.66
CA LEU A 13 -8.57 -18.95 13.27
C LEU A 13 -9.03 -20.42 13.21
N LYS A 14 -10.16 -20.71 13.85
CA LYS A 14 -10.85 -22.00 13.70
C LYS A 14 -11.26 -22.14 12.24
N LEU A 15 -10.95 -23.27 11.62
CA LEU A 15 -11.36 -23.61 10.25
C LEU A 15 -12.86 -23.33 10.09
N ASP A 16 -13.19 -22.41 9.19
CA ASP A 16 -14.58 -22.19 8.78
C ASP A 16 -15.01 -23.40 7.93
N GLY A 17 -15.95 -24.20 8.43
CA GLY A 17 -16.42 -25.41 7.76
C GLY A 17 -17.12 -25.15 6.42
N HIS A 18 -17.44 -23.90 6.09
CA HIS A 18 -17.99 -23.52 4.78
C HIS A 18 -16.93 -23.14 3.74
N HIS A 19 -15.67 -22.96 4.15
CA HIS A 19 -14.58 -22.57 3.28
C HIS A 19 -13.47 -23.63 3.36
N PRO A 20 -13.45 -24.63 2.45
CA PRO A 20 -12.38 -25.61 2.43
C PRO A 20 -11.03 -24.90 2.27
N SER A 21 -10.03 -25.34 3.02
CA SER A 21 -8.67 -24.80 2.97
C SER A 21 -8.18 -24.77 1.52
N ILE A 22 -7.88 -23.58 1.01
CA ILE A 22 -7.28 -23.42 -0.31
C ILE A 22 -5.78 -23.68 -0.16
N GLU A 23 -5.33 -24.83 -0.64
CA GLU A 23 -3.91 -25.15 -0.78
C GLU A 23 -3.48 -24.92 -2.22
N ILE A 24 -2.52 -24.01 -2.43
CA ILE A 24 -1.97 -23.71 -3.75
C ILE A 24 -0.52 -24.17 -3.77
N ASN A 25 -0.25 -25.25 -4.50
CA ASN A 25 1.10 -25.70 -4.79
C ASN A 25 1.68 -24.89 -5.96
N LEU A 26 2.47 -23.86 -5.63
CA LEU A 26 3.19 -23.08 -6.62
C LEU A 26 4.47 -23.81 -7.02
N ASN A 27 4.50 -24.34 -8.25
CA ASN A 27 5.73 -24.83 -8.88
C ASN A 27 6.62 -23.64 -9.23
N TYR A 28 7.37 -23.16 -8.24
CA TYR A 28 8.30 -22.06 -8.41
C TYR A 28 9.50 -22.52 -9.23
N THR A 29 9.46 -22.24 -10.53
CA THR A 29 10.69 -22.23 -11.33
C THR A 29 11.57 -21.10 -10.78
N ASN A 30 12.88 -21.32 -10.69
CA ASN A 30 13.85 -20.48 -9.97
C ASN A 30 14.04 -19.03 -10.50
N ASN A 31 13.05 -18.52 -11.22
CA ASN A 31 12.90 -17.12 -11.58
C ASN A 31 12.54 -16.35 -10.31
N LYS A 32 13.57 -15.91 -9.58
CA LYS A 32 13.48 -14.87 -8.55
C LYS A 32 12.46 -13.83 -9.03
N PRO A 33 11.37 -13.53 -8.27
CA PRO A 33 10.51 -12.44 -8.65
C PRO A 33 11.41 -11.23 -8.86
N ASN A 34 11.22 -10.54 -9.98
CA ASN A 34 11.87 -9.28 -10.22
C ASN A 34 11.29 -8.30 -9.19
N PHE A 35 11.85 -8.32 -7.98
CA PHE A 35 11.65 -7.26 -7.01
C PHE A 35 12.18 -6.01 -7.70
N VAL A 36 11.26 -5.17 -8.17
CA VAL A 36 11.61 -3.84 -8.66
C VAL A 36 12.40 -3.21 -7.52
N LYS A 37 13.70 -2.98 -7.75
CA LYS A 37 14.56 -2.35 -6.75
C LYS A 37 13.95 -1.00 -6.45
N PHE A 38 13.31 -0.87 -5.29
CA PHE A 38 12.73 0.38 -4.84
C PHE A 38 13.85 1.42 -4.83
N ASN A 39 13.77 2.41 -5.69
CA ASN A 39 14.81 3.41 -5.85
C ASN A 39 14.83 4.26 -4.58
N ARG A 40 15.74 3.96 -3.63
CA ARG A 40 15.87 4.64 -2.33
C ARG A 40 16.23 6.13 -2.42
N LYS A 41 16.43 6.66 -3.64
CA LYS A 41 16.61 8.09 -3.91
C LYS A 41 15.32 8.90 -3.77
N LEU A 42 14.18 8.24 -3.57
CA LEU A 42 12.91 8.92 -3.38
C LEU A 42 12.85 9.58 -2.00
N LEU A 43 12.54 10.87 -2.01
CA LEU A 43 12.11 11.66 -0.86
C LEU A 43 11.11 10.84 -0.03
N LYS A 44 11.44 10.52 1.23
CA LYS A 44 10.51 9.79 2.10
C LYS A 44 9.52 10.78 2.71
N PRO A 45 8.20 10.66 2.43
CA PRO A 45 7.21 11.48 3.10
C PRO A 45 7.26 11.22 4.60
N ASN A 46 7.33 12.30 5.39
CA ASN A 46 7.31 12.23 6.84
C ASN A 46 5.89 12.52 7.34
N TYR A 47 5.03 11.53 7.24
CA TYR A 47 3.63 11.64 7.65
C TYR A 47 3.43 12.00 9.13
N HIS A 48 4.38 11.67 10.00
CA HIS A 48 4.34 12.07 11.41
C HIS A 48 4.42 13.58 11.62
N LYS A 49 4.99 14.34 10.66
CA LYS A 49 5.06 15.81 10.69
C LYS A 49 4.13 16.46 9.67
N CYS A 50 3.20 15.70 9.10
CA CYS A 50 2.24 16.21 8.14
C CYS A 50 1.24 17.16 8.81
N ASN A 51 0.86 18.22 8.10
CA ASN A 51 -0.29 19.04 8.48
C ASN A 51 -1.57 18.47 7.83
N PHE A 52 -2.21 17.53 8.53
CA PHE A 52 -3.43 16.87 8.04
C PHE A 52 -4.61 17.82 7.89
N GLU A 53 -4.70 18.88 8.70
CA GLU A 53 -5.77 19.87 8.58
C GLU A 53 -5.70 20.62 7.25
N LYS A 54 -4.49 20.98 6.79
CA LYS A 54 -4.31 21.59 5.46
C LYS A 54 -4.66 20.64 4.31
N ILE A 55 -4.31 19.35 4.44
CA ILE A 55 -4.70 18.33 3.45
C ILE A 55 -6.23 18.24 3.39
N LYS A 56 -6.89 18.14 4.55
CA LYS A 56 -8.35 18.07 4.64
C LYS A 56 -9.01 19.31 4.06
N GLU A 57 -8.51 20.50 4.38
CA GLU A 57 -9.03 21.75 3.84
C GLU A 57 -8.88 21.83 2.32
N HIS A 58 -7.74 21.39 1.80
CA HIS A 58 -7.48 21.33 0.36
C HIS A 58 -8.44 20.37 -0.35
N LEU A 59 -8.53 19.12 0.11
CA LEU A 59 -9.41 18.10 -0.47
C LEU A 59 -10.90 18.46 -0.35
N ARG A 60 -11.29 19.25 0.66
CA ARG A 60 -12.66 19.75 0.80
C ARG A 60 -13.03 20.79 -0.27
N LYS A 61 -12.05 21.49 -0.84
CA LYS A 61 -12.27 22.49 -1.90
C LYS A 61 -12.37 21.85 -3.29
N VAL A 62 -11.97 20.58 -3.43
CA VAL A 62 -12.09 19.84 -4.70
C VAL A 62 -13.56 19.55 -4.98
N ASN A 63 -14.02 19.89 -6.18
CA ASN A 63 -15.35 19.52 -6.64
C ASN A 63 -15.35 18.05 -7.11
N TRP A 64 -15.52 17.13 -6.18
CA TRP A 64 -15.47 15.69 -6.45
C TRP A 64 -16.54 15.22 -7.42
N HIS A 65 -17.70 15.88 -7.45
CA HIS A 65 -18.75 15.52 -8.39
C HIS A 65 -18.29 15.81 -9.82
N GLU A 66 -17.88 17.05 -10.10
CA GLU A 66 -17.38 17.43 -11.42
C GLU A 66 -16.13 16.64 -11.84
N LEU A 67 -15.23 16.35 -10.91
CA LEU A 67 -14.01 15.59 -11.20
C LEU A 67 -14.28 14.12 -11.58
N LEU A 68 -15.34 13.51 -11.03
CA LEU A 68 -15.56 12.06 -11.10
C LEU A 68 -16.80 11.64 -11.92
N ASN A 69 -17.75 12.54 -12.20
CA ASN A 69 -19.10 12.17 -12.67
C ASN A 69 -19.14 11.47 -14.05
N ASP A 70 -18.16 11.70 -14.92
CA ASP A 70 -18.14 11.14 -16.29
C ASP A 70 -16.92 10.25 -16.56
N LEU A 71 -16.32 9.69 -15.50
CA LEU A 71 -15.18 8.78 -15.60
C LEU A 71 -15.61 7.34 -15.37
N ASP A 72 -14.98 6.41 -16.09
CA ASP A 72 -15.03 5.00 -15.72
C ASP A 72 -14.35 4.77 -14.36
N PRO A 73 -14.63 3.66 -13.66
CA PRO A 73 -14.10 3.42 -12.34
C PRO A 73 -12.57 3.52 -12.22
N ASP A 74 -11.82 3.02 -13.20
CA ASP A 74 -10.36 3.02 -13.14
C ASP A 74 -9.84 4.46 -13.29
N SER A 75 -10.38 5.20 -14.26
CA SER A 75 -10.06 6.61 -14.47
C SER A 75 -10.45 7.50 -13.28
N ALA A 76 -11.59 7.23 -12.64
CA ALA A 76 -12.07 7.95 -11.47
C ALA A 76 -11.13 7.74 -10.26
N VAL A 77 -10.68 6.50 -10.05
CA VAL A 77 -9.70 6.16 -9.01
C VAL A 77 -8.36 6.85 -9.27
N ASP A 78 -7.88 6.85 -10.51
CA ASP A 78 -6.66 7.55 -10.90
C ASP A 78 -6.77 9.07 -10.67
N ALA A 79 -7.89 9.69 -11.04
CA ALA A 79 -8.15 11.11 -10.81
C ALA A 79 -8.16 11.44 -9.31
N MET A 80 -8.82 10.62 -8.50
CA MET A 80 -8.83 10.77 -7.04
C MET A 80 -7.42 10.69 -6.45
N TYR A 81 -6.63 9.68 -6.85
CA TYR A 81 -5.27 9.53 -6.35
C TYR A 81 -4.34 10.63 -6.83
N LYS A 82 -4.54 11.21 -8.02
CA LYS A 82 -3.79 12.38 -8.47
C LYS A 82 -4.00 13.58 -7.55
N GLU A 83 -5.24 13.88 -7.19
CA GLU A 83 -5.54 14.97 -6.24
C GLU A 83 -4.97 14.70 -4.85
N LEU A 84 -5.14 13.48 -4.35
CA LEU A 84 -4.58 13.08 -3.04
C LEU A 84 -3.06 13.19 -3.02
N ASN A 85 -2.38 12.68 -4.05
CA ASN A 85 -0.93 12.74 -4.16
C ASN A 85 -0.43 14.18 -4.29
N SER A 86 -1.17 15.05 -4.97
CA SER A 86 -0.86 16.48 -5.07
C SER A 86 -0.93 17.15 -3.70
N ALA A 87 -1.99 16.86 -2.92
CA ALA A 87 -2.10 17.34 -1.54
C ALA A 87 -0.95 16.83 -0.66
N ILE A 88 -0.57 15.55 -0.80
CA ILE A 88 0.56 14.96 -0.09
C ILE A 88 1.87 15.68 -0.45
N LEU A 89 2.14 15.92 -1.73
CA LEU A 89 3.34 16.63 -2.18
C LEU A 89 3.43 18.07 -1.64
N LEU A 90 2.29 18.75 -1.50
CA LEU A 90 2.23 20.12 -1.02
C LEU A 90 2.35 20.25 0.51
N PHE A 91 1.77 19.31 1.27
CA PHE A 91 1.58 19.48 2.71
C PHE A 91 2.32 18.46 3.57
N VAL A 92 2.87 17.41 2.99
CA VAL A 92 3.72 16.45 3.72
C VAL A 92 5.18 16.86 3.60
N PRO A 93 5.90 17.09 4.70
CA PRO A 93 7.33 17.34 4.63
C PRO A 93 8.06 16.08 4.19
N PHE A 94 9.00 16.23 3.27
CA PHE A 94 9.81 15.11 2.77
C PHE A 94 11.19 15.11 3.41
N LYS A 95 11.61 13.94 3.91
CA LYS A 95 12.99 13.73 4.35
C LYS A 95 13.84 13.35 3.15
N LYS A 96 15.00 14.00 2.99
CA LYS A 96 16.06 13.51 2.11
C LYS A 96 16.52 12.16 2.67
N CYS A 97 16.41 11.10 1.88
CA CYS A 97 17.10 9.86 2.16
C CYS A 97 18.58 10.08 1.86
N ASN A 98 19.43 10.04 2.90
CA ASN A 98 20.87 10.08 2.71
C ASN A 98 21.29 8.75 2.04
N PRO A 99 21.98 8.78 0.89
CA PRO A 99 22.25 7.56 0.11
C PRO A 99 23.44 6.73 0.61
N TYR A 100 23.90 6.96 1.85
CA TYR A 100 25.04 6.25 2.45
C TYR A 100 24.58 5.07 3.28
#